data_AF-A0A7R9MSE1-F1
#
_entry.id   AF-A0A7R9MSE1-F1
#
_cell.length_a   1.000
_cell.length_b   1.000
_cell.length_c   1.000
_cell.angle_alpha   90.00
_cell.angle_beta   90.00
_cell.angle_gamma   90.00
#
_symmetry.space_group_name_H-M   'P 1'
#
loop_
_entity.id
_entity.type
_entity.pdbx_description
1 polymer ?
#
loop_
_entity_poly.entity_id
_entity_poly.type
_entity_poly.pdbx_seq_one_letter_code
_entity_poly.pdbx_strand_id
1 'polypeptide(L)'
;RRDLYVLSGRRLIRVPFGSCRPHQTCDSCLTSNDPLACGWCGTYCAHRDECDHPVLFNQTVCPPVIYDFEPKSGPLSGGTVITITGNNLGQYRNSYENSNITVTVAETNCPVVEWTASRVTCQTQSVLKAVSGKVRVKVHDRFTQKIYDIEGEVQSDLEFKYLEPELRGVYPAFGPESGGTNITIVGQNLHIGSNRTVVLAGIQCKEFESNSTFLKCTS
;
A
#
# COMPACT_ATOMS: atom_id res chain seq x y z
N ARG A 1 -5.74 -29.09 -22.44
CA ARG A 1 -6.22 -28.34 -23.63
C ARG A 1 -7.47 -29.04 -24.10
N ARG A 2 -8.63 -28.40 -24.02
CA ARG A 2 -9.75 -28.78 -24.89
C ARG A 2 -9.63 -27.81 -26.09
N ASP A 3 -10.34 -28.02 -27.19
CA ASP A 3 -10.40 -27.10 -28.32
C ASP A 3 -11.87 -27.10 -28.78
N LEU A 4 -12.45 -25.93 -29.07
CA LEU A 4 -13.79 -25.86 -29.66
C LEU A 4 -13.65 -25.76 -31.17
N TYR A 5 -14.30 -26.66 -31.88
CA TYR A 5 -14.35 -26.64 -33.33
C TYR A 5 -15.76 -26.25 -33.78
N VAL A 6 -15.87 -25.13 -34.48
CA VAL A 6 -17.15 -24.63 -35.01
C VAL A 6 -17.18 -24.89 -36.51
N LEU A 7 -18.25 -25.53 -36.98
CA LEU A 7 -18.53 -25.73 -38.40
C LEU A 7 -19.44 -24.61 -38.91
N SER A 8 -18.94 -23.83 -39.87
CA SER A 8 -19.71 -22.80 -40.57
C SER A 8 -19.64 -23.04 -42.08
N GLY A 9 -20.73 -23.54 -42.65
CA GLY A 9 -20.76 -24.02 -44.04
C GLY A 9 -19.79 -25.19 -44.25
N ARG A 10 -18.79 -25.01 -45.13
CA ARG A 10 -17.70 -25.98 -45.39
C ARG A 10 -16.40 -25.64 -44.67
N ARG A 11 -16.40 -24.66 -43.75
CA ARG A 11 -15.22 -24.22 -43.02
C ARG A 11 -15.25 -24.79 -41.60
N LEU A 12 -14.18 -25.47 -41.23
CA LEU A 12 -13.90 -25.87 -39.85
C LEU A 12 -13.06 -24.77 -39.20
N ILE A 13 -13.65 -24.02 -38.29
CA ILE A 13 -12.97 -22.97 -37.55
C ILE A 13 -12.54 -23.56 -36.22
N ARG A 14 -11.23 -23.68 -36.02
CA ARG A 14 -10.66 -23.98 -34.70
C ARG A 14 -10.68 -22.69 -33.88
N VAL A 15 -11.46 -22.67 -32.82
CA VAL A 15 -11.43 -21.59 -31.83
C VAL A 15 -10.50 -22.05 -30.71
N PRO A 16 -9.25 -21.54 -30.64
CA PRO A 16 -8.40 -21.80 -29.50
C PRO A 16 -9.06 -21.11 -28.31
N PHE A 17 -9.52 -21.87 -27.32
CA PHE A 17 -9.86 -21.23 -26.06
C PHE A 17 -8.57 -20.99 -25.27
N GLY A 18 -8.40 -19.75 -24.83
CA GLY A 18 -7.42 -19.46 -23.79
C GLY A 18 -7.86 -20.16 -22.51
N SER A 19 -6.90 -20.63 -21.72
CA SER A 19 -7.20 -20.81 -20.31
C SER A 19 -7.09 -19.44 -19.67
N CYS A 20 -7.94 -19.09 -18.71
CA CYS A 20 -7.78 -17.88 -17.91
C CYS A 20 -6.52 -17.92 -17.02
N ARG A 21 -5.93 -19.10 -16.81
CA ARG A 21 -4.80 -19.37 -15.90
C ARG A 21 -3.52 -18.54 -16.12
N PRO A 22 -3.11 -18.15 -17.34
CA PRO A 22 -1.92 -17.31 -17.53
C PRO A 22 -2.07 -15.90 -16.94
N HIS A 23 -3.30 -15.42 -16.73
CA HIS A 23 -3.59 -14.10 -16.20
C HIS A 23 -3.60 -14.11 -14.66
N GLN A 24 -2.52 -13.61 -14.05
CA GLN A 24 -2.33 -13.65 -12.60
C GLN A 24 -2.85 -12.40 -11.87
N THR A 25 -3.19 -11.35 -12.61
CA THR A 25 -3.73 -10.11 -12.04
C THR A 25 -5.11 -9.82 -12.63
N CYS A 26 -5.97 -9.16 -11.84
CA CYS A 26 -7.30 -8.79 -12.30
C CYS A 26 -7.27 -7.94 -13.57
N ASP A 27 -6.35 -6.97 -13.66
CA ASP A 27 -6.13 -6.17 -14.88
C ASP A 27 -5.90 -7.05 -16.11
N SER A 28 -4.93 -7.98 -16.02
CA SER A 28 -4.62 -8.88 -17.14
C SER A 28 -5.77 -9.85 -17.46
N CYS A 29 -6.57 -10.20 -16.45
CA CYS A 29 -7.70 -11.11 -16.58
C CYS A 29 -8.84 -10.48 -17.38
N LEU A 30 -9.23 -9.27 -17.00
CA LEU A 30 -10.35 -8.58 -17.64
C LEU A 30 -9.98 -8.03 -19.02
N THR A 31 -8.69 -7.83 -19.31
CA THR A 31 -8.18 -7.40 -20.61
C THR A 31 -7.77 -8.54 -21.55
N SER A 32 -8.01 -9.80 -21.15
CA SER A 32 -7.60 -11.01 -21.89
C SER A 32 -8.25 -11.19 -23.27
N ASN A 33 -9.35 -10.47 -23.56
CA ASN A 33 -10.13 -10.59 -24.80
C ASN A 33 -10.54 -12.04 -25.14
N ASP A 34 -10.71 -12.89 -24.13
CA ASP A 34 -11.11 -14.29 -24.33
C ASP A 34 -12.57 -14.39 -24.82
N PRO A 35 -12.88 -15.18 -25.87
CA PRO A 35 -14.23 -15.33 -26.40
C PRO A 35 -15.27 -15.91 -25.42
N LEU A 36 -14.83 -16.68 -24.42
CA LEU A 36 -15.69 -17.20 -23.34
C LEU A 36 -15.66 -16.28 -22.10
N ALA A 37 -15.04 -15.11 -22.22
CA ALA A 37 -14.92 -14.04 -21.24
C ALA A 37 -14.43 -14.51 -19.85
N CYS A 38 -13.10 -14.44 -19.65
CA CYS A 38 -12.51 -14.59 -18.33
C CYS A 38 -13.04 -13.54 -17.34
N GLY A 39 -13.08 -13.91 -16.06
CA GLY A 39 -13.40 -13.02 -14.95
C GLY A 39 -12.51 -13.26 -13.75
N TRP A 40 -12.44 -12.27 -12.87
CA TRP A 40 -11.69 -12.33 -11.63
C TRP A 40 -12.50 -13.04 -10.55
N CYS A 41 -11.98 -14.15 -10.03
CA CYS A 41 -12.60 -14.97 -8.99
C CYS A 41 -11.96 -14.67 -7.61
N GLY A 42 -11.99 -13.41 -7.19
CA GLY A 42 -11.43 -12.93 -5.92
C GLY A 42 -9.89 -12.89 -5.86
N THR A 43 -9.21 -14.00 -6.15
CA THR A 43 -7.74 -14.14 -6.07
C THR A 43 -7.08 -14.67 -7.34
N TYR A 44 -7.85 -15.23 -8.27
CA TYR A 44 -7.34 -15.80 -9.52
C TYR A 44 -8.28 -15.52 -10.70
N CYS A 45 -7.75 -15.62 -11.91
CA CYS A 45 -8.54 -15.48 -13.14
C CYS A 45 -9.13 -16.83 -13.56
N ALA A 46 -10.43 -16.89 -13.81
CA ALA A 46 -11.15 -18.11 -14.17
C ALA A 46 -12.35 -17.82 -15.07
N HIS A 47 -12.93 -18.87 -15.65
CA HIS A 47 -14.29 -18.80 -16.15
C HIS A 47 -15.28 -18.91 -14.99
N ARG A 48 -16.51 -18.44 -15.20
CA ARG A 48 -17.57 -18.46 -14.17
C ARG A 48 -17.79 -19.87 -13.59
N ASP A 49 -17.80 -20.90 -14.43
CA ASP A 49 -18.04 -22.28 -14.01
C ASP A 49 -16.83 -22.94 -13.31
N GLU A 50 -15.65 -22.33 -13.42
CA GLU A 50 -14.40 -22.78 -12.78
C GLU A 50 -14.09 -22.01 -11.49
N CYS A 51 -14.93 -21.03 -11.14
CA CYS A 51 -14.77 -20.22 -9.93
C CYS A 51 -15.42 -20.93 -8.74
N ASP A 52 -14.60 -21.36 -7.77
CA ASP A 52 -15.07 -22.07 -6.56
C ASP A 52 -16.12 -21.27 -5.77
N HIS A 53 -16.06 -19.95 -5.87
CA HIS A 53 -16.96 -19.01 -5.22
C HIS A 53 -17.59 -18.06 -6.23
N PRO A 54 -18.69 -18.44 -6.90
CA PRO A 54 -19.33 -17.64 -7.94
C PRO A 54 -19.76 -16.24 -7.51
N VAL A 55 -19.91 -15.99 -6.20
CA VAL A 55 -20.22 -14.68 -5.61
C VAL A 55 -19.05 -13.69 -5.76
N LEU A 56 -17.81 -14.19 -5.82
CA LEU A 56 -16.60 -13.36 -5.99
C LEU A 56 -16.25 -13.14 -7.47
N PHE A 57 -16.96 -13.79 -8.39
CA PHE A 57 -16.70 -13.70 -9.81
C PHE A 57 -17.12 -12.32 -10.35
N ASN A 58 -16.18 -11.59 -10.92
CA ASN A 58 -16.41 -10.27 -11.50
C ASN A 58 -15.75 -10.12 -12.88
N GLN A 59 -16.44 -9.47 -13.82
CA GLN A 59 -15.96 -9.22 -15.17
C GLN A 59 -15.75 -7.73 -15.48
N THR A 60 -16.19 -6.85 -14.58
CA THR A 60 -16.19 -5.40 -14.79
C THR A 60 -15.52 -4.64 -13.66
N VAL A 61 -15.16 -5.30 -12.55
CA VAL A 61 -14.58 -4.66 -11.37
C VAL A 61 -13.38 -5.44 -10.88
N CYS A 62 -12.32 -4.71 -10.55
CA CYS A 62 -11.13 -5.23 -9.88
C CYS A 62 -11.01 -4.67 -8.46
N PRO A 63 -10.80 -5.54 -7.45
CA PRO A 63 -10.55 -5.08 -6.08
C PRO A 63 -9.13 -4.50 -5.92
N PRO A 64 -8.92 -3.57 -4.96
CA PRO A 64 -7.59 -3.12 -4.57
C PRO A 64 -6.82 -4.23 -3.85
N VAL A 65 -5.49 -4.21 -3.96
CA VAL A 65 -4.60 -5.15 -3.27
C VAL A 65 -3.50 -4.38 -2.57
N ILE A 66 -3.24 -4.69 -1.29
CA ILE A 66 -2.09 -4.21 -0.55
C ILE A 66 -1.03 -5.30 -0.56
N TYR A 67 0.19 -4.97 -0.97
CA TYR A 67 1.35 -5.84 -0.85
C TYR A 67 2.10 -5.57 0.45
N ASP A 68 2.40 -4.30 0.72
CA ASP A 68 3.16 -3.90 1.90
C ASP A 68 2.97 -2.41 2.23
N PHE A 69 3.41 -1.99 3.42
CA PHE A 69 3.47 -0.57 3.80
C PHE A 69 4.66 -0.26 4.70
N GLU A 70 5.23 0.93 4.60
CA GLU A 70 6.32 1.40 5.47
C GLU A 70 6.15 2.89 5.84
N PRO A 71 6.51 3.32 7.07
CA PRO A 71 7.06 2.52 8.17
C PRO A 71 6.01 1.67 8.89
N LYS A 72 6.45 0.65 9.65
CA LYS A 72 5.58 -0.19 10.51
C LYS A 72 5.11 0.46 11.82
N SER A 73 5.65 1.63 12.16
CA SER A 73 5.35 2.31 13.42
C SER A 73 5.58 3.81 13.36
N GLY A 74 4.88 4.57 14.20
CA GLY A 74 4.99 6.02 14.30
C GLY A 74 4.66 6.55 15.70
N PRO A 75 4.96 7.82 15.98
CA PRO A 75 4.67 8.44 17.27
C PRO A 75 3.16 8.69 17.46
N LEU A 76 2.72 8.75 18.73
CA LEU A 76 1.34 9.13 19.08
C LEU A 76 0.92 10.50 18.53
N SER A 77 1.88 11.41 18.32
CA SER A 77 1.63 12.74 17.75
C SER A 77 1.20 12.71 16.28
N GLY A 78 1.28 11.57 15.60
CA GLY A 78 1.00 11.46 14.17
C GLY A 78 2.13 12.03 13.32
N GLY A 79 1.78 12.55 12.14
CA GLY A 79 2.73 13.15 11.19
C GLY A 79 3.60 12.15 10.42
N THR A 80 3.54 10.85 10.72
CA THR A 80 4.24 9.80 9.98
C THR A 80 3.66 9.68 8.59
N VAL A 81 4.52 9.81 7.58
CA VAL A 81 4.16 9.56 6.18
C VAL A 81 4.31 8.07 5.92
N ILE A 82 3.19 7.37 5.82
CA ILE A 82 3.14 5.95 5.47
C ILE A 82 3.05 5.82 3.95
N THR A 83 3.91 4.98 3.39
CA THR A 83 3.87 4.56 1.98
C THR A 83 3.29 3.16 1.90
N ILE A 84 2.13 3.04 1.26
CA ILE A 84 1.43 1.78 0.99
C ILE A 84 1.72 1.40 -0.46
N THR A 85 2.15 0.16 -0.67
CA THR A 85 2.42 -0.42 -1.98
C THR A 85 1.42 -1.52 -2.28
N GLY A 86 0.99 -1.60 -3.54
CA GLY A 86 -0.13 -2.45 -3.92
C GLY A 86 -0.40 -2.42 -5.40
N ASN A 87 -1.62 -2.81 -5.76
CA ASN A 87 -2.14 -2.70 -7.12
C ASN A 87 -3.63 -2.34 -7.08
N ASN A 88 -4.16 -1.83 -8.19
CA ASN A 88 -5.52 -1.31 -8.29
C ASN A 88 -5.83 -0.29 -7.18
N LEU A 89 -4.90 0.64 -6.91
CA LEU A 89 -5.08 1.71 -5.92
C LEU A 89 -5.68 3.00 -6.52
N GLY A 90 -6.23 2.91 -7.73
CA GLY A 90 -6.77 4.06 -8.48
C GLY A 90 -5.68 5.00 -9.00
N GLN A 91 -6.02 6.11 -9.64
CA GLN A 91 -5.02 7.09 -10.10
C GLN A 91 -5.50 8.53 -9.96
N TYR A 92 -4.68 9.36 -9.31
CA TYR A 92 -4.96 10.79 -9.19
C TYR A 92 -4.40 11.50 -10.43
N ARG A 93 -5.27 11.76 -11.41
CA ARG A 93 -5.00 12.75 -12.44
C ARG A 93 -6.27 13.54 -12.71
N ASN A 94 -6.20 14.85 -12.49
CA ASN A 94 -7.25 15.80 -12.85
C ASN A 94 -7.77 15.53 -14.27
N SER A 95 -9.02 15.07 -14.39
CA SER A 95 -10.02 15.70 -15.25
C SER A 95 -11.44 15.11 -15.19
N TYR A 96 -11.78 14.13 -14.34
CA TYR A 96 -13.18 13.75 -14.09
C TYR A 96 -13.35 13.22 -12.65
N GLU A 97 -14.32 13.76 -11.91
CA GLU A 97 -14.55 13.65 -10.44
C GLU A 97 -14.93 12.25 -9.90
N ASN A 98 -14.41 11.15 -10.48
CA ASN A 98 -14.93 9.80 -10.22
C ASN A 98 -13.92 8.79 -9.66
N SER A 99 -12.74 9.24 -9.21
CA SER A 99 -11.78 8.42 -8.47
C SER A 99 -11.53 8.99 -7.08
N ASN A 100 -11.77 8.19 -6.05
CA ASN A 100 -11.56 8.52 -4.65
C ASN A 100 -10.92 7.33 -3.93
N ILE A 101 -9.96 7.63 -3.06
CA ILE A 101 -9.33 6.66 -2.18
C ILE A 101 -9.33 7.21 -0.76
N THR A 102 -9.74 6.38 0.18
CA THR A 102 -9.65 6.68 1.60
C THR A 102 -8.75 5.68 2.28
N VAL A 103 -7.91 6.18 3.20
CA VAL A 103 -6.97 5.37 3.96
C VAL A 103 -7.23 5.59 5.44
N THR A 104 -7.34 4.51 6.21
CA THR A 104 -7.34 4.55 7.67
C THR A 104 -6.24 3.65 8.22
N VAL A 105 -5.66 4.07 9.34
CA VAL A 105 -4.55 3.40 10.02
C VAL A 105 -4.94 3.23 11.47
N ALA A 106 -5.08 1.97 11.91
CA ALA A 106 -5.63 1.65 13.24
C ALA A 106 -6.96 2.39 13.52
N GLU A 107 -7.88 2.32 12.57
CA GLU A 107 -9.21 2.98 12.59
C GLU A 107 -9.17 4.52 12.68
N THR A 108 -8.00 5.13 12.52
CA THR A 108 -7.82 6.59 12.47
C THR A 108 -7.65 7.05 11.03
N ASN A 109 -8.30 8.15 10.65
CA ASN A 109 -8.18 8.72 9.29
C ASN A 109 -6.72 9.05 8.96
N CYS A 110 -6.27 8.71 7.75
CA CYS A 110 -4.94 9.02 7.25
C CYS A 110 -5.08 9.82 5.94
N PRO A 111 -5.08 11.16 6.00
CA PRO A 111 -5.17 12.00 4.81
C PRO A 111 -4.13 11.62 3.75
N VAL A 112 -4.59 11.37 2.54
CA VAL A 112 -3.74 10.95 1.42
C VAL A 112 -2.97 12.15 0.90
N VAL A 113 -1.66 11.97 0.70
CA VAL A 113 -0.73 13.01 0.25
C VAL A 113 -0.50 12.89 -1.26
N GLU A 114 -0.13 11.71 -1.72
CA GLU A 114 -0.02 11.39 -3.16
C GLU A 114 -0.48 9.96 -3.40
N TRP A 115 -1.04 9.69 -4.58
CA TRP A 115 -1.43 8.33 -4.94
C TRP A 115 -1.28 8.04 -6.43
N THR A 116 -1.05 6.78 -6.73
CA THR A 116 -0.91 6.17 -8.06
C THR A 116 -1.52 4.77 -8.03
N ALA A 117 -1.60 4.11 -9.19
CA ALA A 117 -2.19 2.77 -9.30
C ALA A 117 -1.53 1.69 -8.42
N SER A 118 -0.28 1.90 -8.02
CA SER A 118 0.51 0.92 -7.25
C SER A 118 1.10 1.45 -5.95
N ARG A 119 0.91 2.73 -5.64
CA ARG A 119 1.46 3.37 -4.45
C ARG A 119 0.55 4.47 -3.95
N VAL A 120 0.32 4.50 -2.64
CA VAL A 120 -0.44 5.55 -1.94
C VAL A 120 0.40 6.00 -0.76
N THR A 121 0.61 7.30 -0.58
CA THR A 121 1.19 7.84 0.64
C THR A 121 0.13 8.60 1.43
N CYS A 122 0.12 8.43 2.74
CA CYS A 122 -0.80 9.14 3.62
C CYS A 122 -0.08 9.58 4.89
N GLN A 123 -0.59 10.63 5.54
CA GLN A 123 -0.01 11.14 6.77
C GLN A 123 -0.88 10.77 7.97
N THR A 124 -0.31 10.03 8.93
CA THR A 124 -1.03 9.63 10.15
C THR A 124 -1.47 10.84 10.97
N GLN A 125 -2.64 10.77 11.59
CA GLN A 125 -3.12 11.76 12.55
C GLN A 125 -2.66 11.42 13.98
N SER A 126 -2.82 12.37 14.89
CA SER A 126 -2.52 12.14 16.30
C SER A 126 -3.54 11.20 16.95
N VAL A 127 -3.06 10.40 17.91
CA VAL A 127 -3.87 9.51 18.74
C VAL A 127 -3.57 9.76 20.21
N LEU A 128 -4.55 9.50 21.08
CA LEU A 128 -4.42 9.81 22.52
C LEU A 128 -3.58 8.77 23.29
N LYS A 129 -3.51 7.54 22.79
CA LYS A 129 -2.84 6.41 23.47
C LYS A 129 -2.20 5.49 22.44
N ALA A 130 -1.22 4.72 22.89
CA ALA A 130 -0.63 3.66 22.10
C ALA A 130 -1.71 2.68 21.63
N VAL A 131 -1.77 2.48 20.31
CA VAL A 131 -2.74 1.62 19.65
C VAL A 131 -2.06 0.95 18.45
N SER A 132 -2.43 -0.29 18.20
CA SER A 132 -1.99 -1.03 17.01
C SER A 132 -3.22 -1.43 16.20
N GLY A 133 -3.08 -1.43 14.88
CA GLY A 133 -4.16 -1.85 14.01
C GLY A 133 -3.76 -1.84 12.54
N LYS A 134 -4.60 -2.45 11.72
CA LYS A 134 -4.34 -2.63 10.29
C LYS A 134 -4.45 -1.30 9.53
N VAL A 135 -3.77 -1.26 8.39
CA VAL A 135 -3.96 -0.24 7.37
C VAL A 135 -5.11 -0.70 6.49
N ARG A 136 -6.12 0.15 6.29
CA ARG A 136 -7.30 -0.12 5.49
C ARG A 136 -7.35 0.88 4.35
N VAL A 137 -7.56 0.38 3.14
CA VAL A 137 -7.65 1.19 1.93
C VAL A 137 -8.97 0.88 1.24
N LYS A 138 -9.76 1.92 0.99
CA LYS A 138 -11.00 1.83 0.22
C LYS A 138 -10.86 2.64 -1.05
N VAL A 139 -11.11 2.01 -2.19
CA VAL A 139 -10.96 2.61 -3.51
C VAL A 139 -12.30 2.60 -4.21
N HIS A 140 -12.58 3.72 -4.89
CA HIS A 140 -13.70 3.88 -5.78
C HIS A 140 -13.24 4.64 -7.01
N ASP A 141 -13.12 3.96 -8.14
CA ASP A 141 -12.62 4.53 -9.39
C ASP A 141 -13.43 3.96 -10.57
N ARG A 142 -14.35 4.78 -11.08
CA ARG A 142 -15.35 4.39 -12.08
C ARG A 142 -15.03 4.79 -13.52
N PHE A 143 -13.84 5.33 -13.77
CA PHE A 143 -13.43 5.67 -15.13
C PHE A 143 -11.92 5.86 -15.26
N THR A 144 -11.17 4.80 -14.99
CA THR A 144 -9.88 4.68 -15.66
C THR A 144 -10.16 4.49 -17.15
N GLN A 145 -9.29 4.89 -18.07
CA GLN A 145 -9.43 4.59 -19.52
C GLN A 145 -9.37 3.07 -19.83
N LYS A 146 -9.60 2.22 -18.83
CA LYS A 146 -9.65 0.77 -18.89
C LYS A 146 -11.10 0.35 -19.05
N ILE A 147 -11.28 -0.89 -19.49
CA ILE A 147 -12.57 -1.53 -19.73
C ILE A 147 -13.28 -1.99 -18.43
N TYR A 148 -12.73 -1.67 -17.26
CA TYR A 148 -13.20 -2.14 -15.95
C TYR A 148 -12.99 -1.06 -14.87
N ASP A 149 -13.83 -1.12 -13.83
CA ASP A 149 -13.81 -0.25 -12.65
C ASP A 149 -12.90 -0.81 -11.56
N ILE A 150 -12.40 0.06 -10.67
CA ILE A 150 -11.73 -0.36 -9.44
C ILE A 150 -12.61 0.02 -8.26
N GLU A 151 -13.16 -0.99 -7.58
CA GLU A 151 -13.96 -0.78 -6.39
C GLU A 151 -13.66 -1.85 -5.35
N GLY A 152 -13.57 -1.44 -4.08
CA GLY A 152 -13.46 -2.37 -2.97
C GLY A 152 -12.74 -1.79 -1.77
N GLU A 153 -12.61 -2.63 -0.76
CA GLU A 153 -11.92 -2.31 0.48
C GLU A 153 -11.00 -3.47 0.84
N VAL A 154 -9.77 -3.14 1.23
CA VAL A 154 -8.74 -4.11 1.59
C VAL A 154 -8.03 -3.66 2.86
N GLN A 155 -7.58 -4.64 3.65
CA GLN A 155 -6.75 -4.41 4.82
C GLN A 155 -5.37 -5.02 4.63
N SER A 156 -4.36 -4.45 5.27
CA SER A 156 -3.03 -5.04 5.36
C SER A 156 -3.04 -6.31 6.22
N ASP A 157 -2.09 -7.20 5.96
CA ASP A 157 -1.84 -8.37 6.81
C ASP A 157 -1.20 -7.98 8.13
N LEU A 158 -0.27 -7.02 8.08
CA LEU A 158 0.45 -6.49 9.24
C LEU A 158 -0.26 -5.27 9.85
N GLU A 159 0.02 -5.04 11.12
CA GLU A 159 -0.47 -3.87 11.87
C GLU A 159 0.57 -2.76 11.92
N PHE A 160 0.09 -1.52 11.85
CA PHE A 160 0.85 -0.33 12.20
C PHE A 160 0.76 -0.08 13.71
N LYS A 161 1.87 0.34 14.33
CA LYS A 161 1.95 0.58 15.77
C LYS A 161 2.18 2.06 16.08
N TYR A 162 1.24 2.68 16.79
CA TYR A 162 1.45 3.96 17.44
C TYR A 162 2.17 3.75 18.76
N LEU A 163 3.38 4.28 18.87
CA LEU A 163 4.27 4.12 20.02
C LEU A 163 4.72 5.49 20.53
N GLU A 164 5.26 5.52 21.75
CA GLU A 164 5.90 6.71 22.31
C GLU A 164 7.43 6.51 22.30
N PRO A 165 8.22 7.46 21.76
CA PRO A 165 9.67 7.40 21.84
C PRO A 165 10.12 7.80 23.25
N GLU A 166 10.97 6.97 23.87
CA GLU A 166 11.50 7.24 25.21
C GLU A 166 12.99 7.55 25.11
N LEU A 167 13.39 8.75 25.53
CA LEU A 167 14.79 9.12 25.63
C LEU A 167 15.31 8.77 27.03
N ARG A 168 16.39 7.99 27.09
CA ARG A 168 17.02 7.58 28.36
C ARG A 168 18.32 8.30 28.65
N GLY A 169 19.07 8.67 27.62
CA GLY A 169 20.33 9.38 27.79
C GLY A 169 21.03 9.70 26.48
N VAL A 170 22.13 10.44 26.60
CA VAL A 170 22.96 10.86 25.47
C VAL A 170 24.44 10.67 25.84
N TYR A 171 25.25 10.20 24.90
CA TYR A 171 26.67 9.96 25.09
C TYR A 171 27.47 10.35 23.83
N PRO A 172 28.60 11.08 23.94
CA PRO A 172 29.10 11.70 25.17
C PRO A 172 28.21 12.86 25.64
N ALA A 173 28.25 13.18 26.92
CA ALA A 173 27.44 14.26 27.51
C ALA A 173 28.03 15.66 27.28
N PHE A 174 29.23 15.74 26.70
CA PHE A 174 29.97 16.98 26.46
C PHE A 174 30.77 16.88 25.15
N GLY A 175 31.00 18.02 24.51
CA GLY A 175 31.75 18.15 23.27
C GLY A 175 32.18 19.60 23.03
N PRO A 176 33.08 19.87 22.06
CA PRO A 176 33.52 21.22 21.71
C PRO A 176 32.37 22.06 21.13
N GLU A 177 32.41 23.37 21.39
CA GLU A 177 31.45 24.35 20.84
C GLU A 177 31.48 24.39 19.30
N SER A 178 32.63 24.03 18.70
CA SER A 178 32.78 23.95 17.25
C SER A 178 31.95 22.85 16.58
N GLY A 179 31.34 21.93 17.35
CA GLY A 179 30.67 20.74 16.81
C GLY A 179 31.65 19.64 16.37
N GLY A 180 31.17 18.72 15.54
CA GLY A 180 31.87 17.53 15.07
C GLY A 180 31.81 16.33 16.03
N THR A 181 31.03 16.41 17.10
CA THR A 181 30.95 15.32 18.09
C THR A 181 30.00 14.23 17.60
N ASN A 182 30.47 12.99 17.58
CA ASN A 182 29.61 11.83 17.35
C ASN A 182 28.83 11.51 18.62
N ILE A 183 27.51 11.66 18.55
CA ILE A 183 26.60 11.58 19.67
C ILE A 183 25.69 10.38 19.47
N THR A 184 25.56 9.58 20.51
CA THR A 184 24.67 8.44 20.62
C THR A 184 23.57 8.77 21.62
N ILE A 185 22.35 8.91 21.12
CA ILE A 185 21.14 9.00 21.92
C ILE A 185 20.67 7.58 22.20
N VAL A 186 20.39 7.26 23.46
CA VAL A 186 19.93 5.93 23.90
C VAL A 186 18.50 6.06 24.42
N GLY A 187 17.67 5.07 24.13
CA GLY A 187 16.25 5.12 24.41
C GLY A 187 15.48 3.86 24.05
N GLN A 188 14.18 4.04 23.78
CA GLN A 188 13.28 3.04 23.22
C GLN A 188 12.45 3.66 22.11
N ASN A 189 12.04 2.83 21.15
CA ASN A 189 11.23 3.23 20.00
C ASN A 189 11.84 4.39 19.20
N LEU A 190 13.16 4.51 19.15
CA LEU A 190 13.81 5.63 18.46
C LEU A 190 13.68 5.55 16.93
N HIS A 191 13.52 4.34 16.39
CA HIS A 191 13.24 4.07 14.97
C HIS A 191 11.80 4.35 14.49
N ILE A 192 10.88 4.88 15.30
CA ILE A 192 9.51 5.09 14.83
C ILE A 192 9.42 6.31 13.90
N GLY A 193 8.36 6.36 13.09
CA GLY A 193 8.08 7.47 12.19
C GLY A 193 8.81 7.39 10.85
N SER A 194 8.47 8.33 9.95
CA SER A 194 9.02 8.40 8.59
C SER A 194 10.25 9.29 8.47
N ASN A 195 10.40 10.27 9.37
CA ASN A 195 11.53 11.18 9.42
C ASN A 195 11.86 11.51 10.88
N ARG A 196 13.14 11.73 11.16
CA ARG A 196 13.67 12.03 12.49
C ARG A 196 14.64 13.19 12.36
N THR A 197 14.52 14.14 13.27
CA THR A 197 15.44 15.27 13.37
C THR A 197 15.93 15.34 14.81
N VAL A 198 17.25 15.45 14.95
CA VAL A 198 17.90 15.64 16.25
C VAL A 198 18.46 17.05 16.28
N VAL A 199 18.10 17.82 17.29
CA VAL A 199 18.57 19.19 17.49
C VAL A 199 19.20 19.29 18.88
N LEU A 200 20.48 19.68 18.93
CA LEU A 200 21.24 19.83 20.16
C LEU A 200 21.70 21.29 20.27
N ALA A 201 21.29 21.96 21.36
CA ALA A 201 21.59 23.38 21.58
C ALA A 201 21.26 24.30 20.38
N GLY A 202 20.23 23.95 19.60
CA GLY A 202 19.81 24.70 18.39
C GLY A 202 20.51 24.28 17.09
N ILE A 203 21.48 23.37 17.15
CA ILE A 203 22.18 22.83 15.98
C ILE A 203 21.53 21.49 15.56
N GLN A 204 21.07 21.41 14.32
CA GLN A 204 20.54 20.17 13.77
C GLN A 204 21.68 19.20 13.48
N CYS A 205 21.65 18.05 14.14
CA CYS A 205 22.62 16.98 13.93
C CYS A 205 22.32 16.22 12.66
N LYS A 206 23.37 15.70 12.01
CA LYS A 206 23.24 14.81 10.86
C LYS A 206 23.18 13.36 11.35
N GLU A 207 21.99 12.76 11.30
CA GLU A 207 21.80 11.33 11.59
C GLU A 207 22.54 10.48 10.55
N PHE A 208 23.20 9.41 11.00
CA PHE A 208 23.81 8.42 10.10
C PHE A 208 23.46 6.96 10.45
N GLU A 209 22.92 6.70 11.64
CA GLU A 209 22.54 5.34 12.08
C GLU A 209 21.48 5.39 13.17
N SER A 210 20.43 4.57 13.08
CA SER A 210 19.42 4.45 14.14
C SER A 210 18.79 3.07 14.20
N ASN A 211 18.30 2.70 15.38
CA ASN A 211 17.49 1.51 15.59
C ASN A 211 16.47 1.75 16.71
N SER A 212 15.88 0.68 17.26
CA SER A 212 14.89 0.82 18.32
C SER A 212 15.44 1.36 19.65
N THR A 213 16.73 1.19 19.93
CA THR A 213 17.36 1.53 21.22
C THR A 213 18.37 2.66 21.16
N PHE A 214 18.88 3.02 19.98
CA PHE A 214 19.82 4.12 19.81
C PHE A 214 19.61 4.92 18.52
N LEU A 215 20.08 6.16 18.52
CA LEU A 215 20.22 7.02 17.36
C LEU A 215 21.60 7.69 17.42
N LYS A 216 22.40 7.52 16.37
CA LYS A 216 23.73 8.13 16.22
C LYS A 216 23.69 9.26 15.20
N CYS A 217 24.26 10.40 15.60
CA CYS A 217 24.33 11.59 14.78
C CYS A 217 25.60 12.38 15.08
N THR A 218 25.96 13.31 14.19
CA THR A 218 27.07 14.25 14.41
C THR A 218 26.50 15.65 14.55
N SER A 219 26.81 16.32 15.67
CA SER A 219 26.46 17.72 15.95
C SER A 219 27.32 18.69 15.16
#